data_AF-A0A6J2JHI6-F1
#
_entry.id   AF-A0A6J2JHI6-F1
#
_cell.length_a   1.000
_cell.length_b   1.000
_cell.length_c   1.000
_cell.angle_alpha   90.00
_cell.angle_beta   90.00
_cell.angle_gamma   90.00
#
_symmetry.space_group_name_H-M   'P 1'
#
loop_
_entity.id
_entity.type
_entity.pdbx_description
1 polymer ?
#
loop_
_entity_poly.entity_id
_entity_poly.type
_entity_poly.pdbx_seq_one_letter_code
_entity_poly.pdbx_strand_id
1 'polypeptide(L)'
;MAHYKGAASEAGRAMHLMKKREKAQQEIELRKKKIEEDLKIDNIENKFATHYDAVEQQLKSSTIGLVTLDEMKAKQEHIVREREKKLAQKKAEKEKERQKEIEAKQAQKNKQKRQIQALSFNMNEEEEEDDAETEEEKPEKSWKEKEEPILKKIKKNPDVDTSFLPDREREEADLKLREELRLEWVMTQASLKDEPITVTFSYWDGSGHRRNVTLKKGNSIYQFLQRCLDALRPEFSELKTISADQLMYVKEDLILPHHYTFYDFIVTKARGKSGPLFQFDASDDVRLVNDATQEKQDSHAGKVLLRSWYERNKHIFPASRWEPYDPTKTYSKYTIKGK
;
A
#
# COMPACT_ATOMS: atom_id res chain seq x y z
N MET A 1 -14.61 96.77 45.64
CA MET A 1 -14.96 95.79 44.59
C MET A 1 -13.98 94.64 44.66
N ALA A 2 -14.37 93.52 45.29
CA ALA A 2 -13.53 92.32 45.35
C ALA A 2 -13.82 91.44 44.13
N HIS A 3 -12.87 91.37 43.19
CA HIS A 3 -12.98 90.54 42.00
C HIS A 3 -12.76 89.06 42.34
N TYR A 4 -13.78 88.24 42.05
CA TYR A 4 -13.75 86.79 42.15
C TYR A 4 -12.75 86.19 41.13
N LYS A 5 -11.59 85.72 41.60
CA LYS A 5 -10.51 85.08 40.81
C LYS A 5 -10.56 83.53 40.83
N GLY A 6 -11.72 82.93 41.10
CA GLY A 6 -11.86 81.47 41.30
C GLY A 6 -11.84 80.61 40.03
N ALA A 7 -12.23 81.17 38.87
CA ALA A 7 -12.52 80.36 37.68
C ALA A 7 -11.30 79.69 37.01
N ALA A 8 -10.11 80.33 37.05
CA ALA A 8 -8.93 79.80 36.37
C ALA A 8 -8.25 78.64 37.14
N SER A 9 -8.29 78.68 38.48
CA SER A 9 -7.74 77.62 39.34
C SER A 9 -8.61 76.36 39.33
N GLU A 10 -9.94 76.52 39.30
CA GLU A 10 -10.88 75.39 39.19
C GLU A 10 -10.83 74.71 37.82
N ALA A 11 -10.59 75.45 36.73
CA ALA A 11 -10.44 74.89 35.39
C ALA A 11 -9.23 73.94 35.27
N GLY A 12 -8.09 74.30 35.89
CA GLY A 12 -6.90 73.44 35.92
C GLY A 12 -7.13 72.16 36.73
N ARG A 13 -7.85 72.26 37.85
CA ARG A 13 -8.24 71.11 38.68
C ARG A 13 -9.21 70.18 37.94
N ALA A 14 -10.18 70.75 37.22
CA ALA A 14 -11.13 70.00 36.39
C ALA A 14 -10.43 69.26 35.24
N MET A 15 -9.47 69.90 34.55
CA MET A 15 -8.67 69.26 33.51
C MET A 15 -7.84 68.09 34.06
N HIS A 16 -7.23 68.27 35.25
CA HIS A 16 -6.45 67.21 35.89
C HIS A 16 -7.32 66.01 36.29
N LEU A 17 -8.55 66.27 36.76
CA LEU A 17 -9.52 65.22 37.08
C LEU A 17 -10.03 64.51 35.81
N MET A 18 -10.25 65.23 34.70
CA MET A 18 -10.60 64.63 33.41
C MET A 18 -9.47 63.75 32.88
N LYS A 19 -8.23 64.24 32.88
CA LYS A 19 -7.04 63.46 32.47
C LYS A 19 -6.82 62.23 33.34
N LYS A 20 -7.13 62.32 34.63
CA LYS A 20 -7.08 61.17 35.56
C LYS A 20 -8.19 60.15 35.27
N ARG A 21 -9.40 60.61 34.90
CA ARG A 21 -10.51 59.73 34.46
C ARG A 21 -10.20 59.02 33.15
N GLU A 22 -9.61 59.73 32.19
CA GLU A 22 -9.21 59.18 30.89
C GLU A 22 -8.14 58.09 31.04
N LYS A 23 -7.09 58.35 31.85
CA LYS A 23 -6.08 57.33 32.17
C LYS A 23 -6.70 56.11 32.87
N ALA A 24 -7.63 56.33 33.80
CA ALA A 24 -8.31 55.23 34.47
C ALA A 24 -9.18 54.41 33.49
N GLN A 25 -9.85 55.06 32.54
CA GLN A 25 -10.61 54.37 31.49
C GLN A 25 -9.71 53.56 30.57
N GLN A 26 -8.57 54.12 30.15
CA GLN A 26 -7.58 53.42 29.32
C GLN A 26 -6.99 52.20 30.06
N GLU A 27 -6.70 52.33 31.36
CA GLU A 27 -6.21 51.22 32.17
C GLU A 27 -7.26 50.12 32.35
N ILE A 28 -8.54 50.50 32.51
CA ILE A 28 -9.66 49.54 32.54
C ILE A 28 -9.81 48.83 31.20
N GLU A 29 -9.68 49.54 30.08
CA GLU A 29 -9.79 48.95 28.75
C GLU A 29 -8.62 48.00 28.46
N LEU A 30 -7.40 48.36 28.86
CA LEU A 30 -6.22 47.49 28.77
C LEU A 30 -6.38 46.24 29.65
N ARG A 31 -6.88 46.39 30.89
CA ARG A 31 -7.17 45.23 31.75
C ARG A 31 -8.26 44.35 31.17
N LYS A 32 -9.32 44.94 30.59
CA LYS A 32 -10.37 44.18 29.89
C LYS A 32 -9.80 43.39 28.70
N LYS A 33 -8.97 44.01 27.85
CA LYS A 33 -8.31 43.33 26.73
C LYS A 33 -7.38 42.22 27.21
N LYS A 34 -6.60 42.46 28.26
CA LYS A 34 -5.75 41.43 28.87
C LYS A 34 -6.55 40.26 29.43
N ILE A 35 -7.65 40.54 30.13
CA ILE A 35 -8.56 39.50 30.63
C ILE A 35 -9.23 38.76 29.47
N GLU A 36 -9.58 39.43 28.37
CA GLU A 36 -10.15 38.81 27.18
C GLU A 36 -9.13 37.92 26.44
N GLU A 37 -7.86 38.32 26.39
CA GLU A 37 -6.75 37.50 25.88
C GLU A 37 -6.46 36.31 26.80
N ASP A 38 -6.46 36.49 28.12
CA ASP A 38 -6.25 35.41 29.09
C ASP A 38 -7.47 34.46 29.19
N LEU A 39 -8.69 34.96 28.97
CA LEU A 39 -9.95 34.18 28.89
C LEU A 39 -10.23 33.60 27.50
N LYS A 40 -9.47 34.00 26.46
CA LYS A 40 -9.37 33.24 25.22
C LYS A 40 -8.61 31.95 25.52
N ILE A 41 -9.30 31.07 26.23
CA ILE A 41 -8.90 29.69 26.45
C ILE A 41 -8.84 29.06 25.06
N ASP A 42 -7.63 28.79 24.58
CA ASP A 42 -7.41 27.97 23.40
C ASP A 42 -8.23 26.68 23.53
N ASN A 43 -9.23 26.53 22.65
CA ASN A 43 -9.97 25.30 22.36
C ASN A 43 -10.61 24.59 23.57
N ILE A 44 -11.68 25.18 24.13
CA ILE A 44 -12.61 24.41 24.99
C ILE A 44 -13.26 23.26 24.21
N GLU A 45 -13.42 23.37 22.89
CA GLU A 45 -13.86 22.27 22.01
C GLU A 45 -12.96 21.03 22.09
N ASN A 46 -11.65 21.20 22.27
CA ASN A 46 -10.72 20.06 22.36
C ASN A 46 -10.75 19.37 23.73
N LYS A 47 -11.26 20.03 24.78
CA LYS A 47 -11.37 19.44 26.13
C LYS A 47 -12.61 18.56 26.31
N PHE A 48 -13.67 18.81 25.55
CA PHE A 48 -14.86 17.97 25.50
C PHE A 48 -14.86 16.98 24.33
N ALA A 49 -13.88 17.06 23.43
CA ALA A 49 -13.56 16.00 22.48
C ALA A 49 -12.90 14.82 23.21
N THR A 50 -13.64 14.13 24.07
CA THR A 50 -13.42 12.69 24.28
C THR A 50 -13.27 12.09 22.89
N HIS A 51 -12.15 11.41 22.58
CA HIS A 51 -11.77 10.85 21.28
C HIS A 51 -12.92 10.17 20.51
N TYR A 52 -13.84 10.95 19.97
CA TYR A 52 -14.73 10.54 18.90
C TYR A 52 -13.88 10.74 17.66
N ASP A 53 -13.00 9.76 17.44
CA ASP A 53 -12.18 9.74 16.25
C ASP A 53 -13.15 9.58 15.08
N ALA A 54 -13.42 10.68 14.38
CA ALA A 54 -14.32 10.70 13.23
C ALA A 54 -13.89 9.64 12.20
N VAL A 55 -12.60 9.32 12.18
CA VAL A 55 -12.01 8.21 11.40
C VAL A 55 -12.55 6.86 11.87
N GLU A 56 -12.57 6.61 13.18
CA GLU A 56 -13.07 5.35 13.75
C GLU A 56 -14.58 5.18 13.51
N GLN A 57 -15.38 6.24 13.60
CA GLN A 57 -16.80 6.17 13.23
C GLN A 57 -17.00 5.86 11.75
N GLN A 58 -16.24 6.52 10.87
CA GLN A 58 -16.32 6.30 9.41
C GLN A 58 -15.84 4.90 9.03
N LEU A 59 -14.83 4.38 9.72
CA LEU A 59 -14.38 2.99 9.59
C LEU A 59 -15.46 2.03 10.07
N LYS A 60 -16.01 2.23 11.27
CA LYS A 60 -17.10 1.38 11.81
C LYS A 60 -18.31 1.36 10.87
N SER A 61 -18.76 2.50 10.36
CA SER A 61 -19.90 2.56 9.45
C SER A 61 -19.61 1.90 8.10
N SER A 62 -18.39 2.06 7.56
CA SER A 62 -17.99 1.53 6.25
C SER A 62 -17.66 0.03 6.27
N THR A 63 -17.50 -0.54 7.46
CA THR A 63 -17.12 -1.96 7.68
C THR A 63 -18.25 -2.79 8.28
N ILE A 64 -19.48 -2.28 8.34
CA ILE A 64 -20.66 -3.07 8.71
C ILE A 64 -21.01 -4.00 7.55
N GLY A 65 -20.95 -5.32 7.79
CA GLY A 65 -21.29 -6.37 6.82
C GLY A 65 -20.22 -7.45 6.69
N LEU A 66 -20.42 -8.41 5.78
CA LEU A 66 -19.41 -9.40 5.44
C LEU A 66 -18.40 -8.74 4.48
N VAL A 67 -17.18 -8.51 4.97
CA VAL A 67 -16.10 -7.82 4.23
C VAL A 67 -14.85 -8.70 4.27
N THR A 68 -14.15 -8.81 3.14
CA THR A 68 -12.88 -9.54 3.06
C THR A 68 -11.75 -8.76 3.73
N LEU A 69 -10.69 -9.43 4.18
CA LEU A 69 -9.55 -8.78 4.83
C LEU A 69 -8.90 -7.70 3.96
N ASP A 70 -8.85 -7.93 2.65
CA ASP A 70 -8.27 -7.01 1.68
C ASP A 70 -9.15 -5.76 1.50
N GLU A 71 -10.46 -5.92 1.46
CA GLU A 71 -11.40 -4.79 1.42
C GLU A 71 -11.35 -3.93 2.69
N MET A 72 -11.16 -4.54 3.86
CA MET A 72 -11.01 -3.82 5.12
C MET A 72 -9.74 -2.97 5.13
N LYS A 73 -8.61 -3.52 4.68
CA LYS A 73 -7.34 -2.79 4.56
C LYS A 73 -7.44 -1.65 3.53
N ALA A 74 -8.03 -1.90 2.37
CA ALA A 74 -8.21 -0.88 1.34
C ALA A 74 -9.07 0.30 1.84
N LYS A 75 -10.17 0.01 2.57
CA LYS A 75 -11.01 1.04 3.18
C LYS A 75 -10.27 1.82 4.26
N GLN A 76 -9.46 1.14 5.08
CA GLN A 76 -8.64 1.77 6.10
C GLN A 76 -7.62 2.73 5.50
N GLU A 77 -6.86 2.28 4.50
CA GLU A 77 -5.87 3.11 3.81
C GLU A 77 -6.51 4.32 3.12
N HIS A 78 -7.68 4.14 2.50
CA HIS A 78 -8.39 5.23 1.83
C HIS A 78 -8.78 6.34 2.81
N ILE A 79 -9.34 5.98 3.96
CA ILE A 79 -9.80 6.94 4.97
C ILE A 79 -8.61 7.68 5.59
N VAL A 80 -7.51 6.99 5.87
CA VAL A 80 -6.27 7.60 6.38
C VAL A 80 -5.70 8.58 5.36
N ARG A 81 -5.58 8.17 4.08
CA ARG A 81 -5.05 9.02 3.00
C ARG A 81 -5.90 10.27 2.76
N GLU A 82 -7.23 10.14 2.82
CA GLU A 82 -8.14 11.28 2.68
C GLU A 82 -7.98 12.28 3.86
N ARG A 83 -7.79 11.77 5.08
CA ARG A 83 -7.56 12.59 6.27
C ARG A 83 -6.22 13.32 6.21
N GLU A 84 -5.16 12.64 5.79
CA GLU A 84 -3.84 13.22 5.58
C GLU A 84 -3.90 14.33 4.53
N LYS A 85 -4.61 14.12 3.41
CA LYS A 85 -4.81 15.13 2.38
C LYS A 85 -5.54 16.36 2.92
N LYS A 86 -6.59 16.18 3.72
CA LYS A 86 -7.32 17.29 4.37
C LYS A 86 -6.45 18.04 5.37
N LEU A 87 -5.63 17.33 6.15
CA LEU A 87 -4.68 17.94 7.09
C LEU A 87 -3.59 18.73 6.36
N ALA A 88 -3.05 18.20 5.25
CA ALA A 88 -2.07 18.89 4.41
C ALA A 88 -2.67 20.16 3.79
N GLN A 89 -3.90 20.10 3.27
CA GLN A 89 -4.61 21.27 2.75
C GLN A 89 -4.81 22.34 3.82
N LYS A 90 -5.28 21.96 5.02
CA LYS A 90 -5.49 22.90 6.13
C LYS A 90 -4.18 23.53 6.62
N LYS A 91 -3.08 22.77 6.63
CA LYS A 91 -1.74 23.31 6.95
C LYS A 91 -1.27 24.29 5.88
N ALA A 92 -1.40 23.94 4.60
CA ALA A 92 -1.00 24.80 3.50
C ALA A 92 -1.82 26.10 3.44
N GLU A 93 -3.11 26.04 3.78
CA GLU A 93 -3.97 27.23 3.87
C GLU A 93 -3.54 28.15 5.02
N LYS A 94 -3.33 27.60 6.23
CA LYS A 94 -2.80 28.37 7.36
C LYS A 94 -1.43 28.99 7.07
N GLU A 95 -0.57 28.28 6.35
CA GLU A 95 0.76 28.79 6.00
C GLU A 95 0.66 29.94 4.98
N LYS A 96 -0.25 29.84 4.00
CA LYS A 96 -0.55 30.93 3.07
C LYS A 96 -1.13 32.17 3.78
N GLU A 97 -2.01 31.98 4.75
CA GLU A 97 -2.54 33.09 5.56
C GLU A 97 -1.42 33.78 6.34
N ARG A 98 -0.54 33.00 6.98
CA ARG A 98 0.61 33.53 7.73
C ARG A 98 1.58 34.30 6.83
N GLN A 99 1.83 33.81 5.61
CA GLN A 99 2.66 34.50 4.63
C GLN A 99 2.04 35.84 4.21
N LYS A 100 0.73 35.88 3.92
CA LYS A 100 0.02 37.13 3.58
C LYS A 100 0.07 38.16 4.73
N GLU A 101 -0.04 37.72 5.98
CA GLU A 101 0.08 38.62 7.14
C GLU A 101 1.49 39.21 7.27
N ILE A 102 2.53 38.41 7.03
CA ILE A 102 3.92 38.87 7.06
C ILE A 102 4.17 39.89 5.94
N GLU A 103 3.68 39.60 4.73
CA GLU A 103 3.81 40.48 3.56
C GLU A 103 3.07 41.81 3.78
N ALA A 104 1.86 41.78 4.33
CA ALA A 104 1.09 42.99 4.66
C ALA A 104 1.81 43.86 5.71
N LYS A 105 2.42 43.25 6.75
CA LYS A 105 3.22 43.97 7.75
C LYS A 105 4.48 44.59 7.15
N GLN A 106 5.15 43.90 6.24
CA GLN A 106 6.32 44.44 5.53
C GLN A 106 5.94 45.60 4.61
N ALA A 107 4.83 45.50 3.88
CA ALA A 107 4.33 46.57 3.03
C ALA A 107 3.96 47.84 3.82
N GLN A 108 3.38 47.70 5.01
CA GLN A 108 3.12 48.84 5.91
C GLN A 108 4.42 49.50 6.39
N LYS A 109 5.42 48.71 6.82
CA LYS A 109 6.73 49.24 7.21
C LYS A 109 7.42 49.99 6.07
N ASN A 110 7.36 49.47 4.84
CA ASN A 110 7.93 50.13 3.67
C ASN A 110 7.20 51.43 3.30
N LYS A 111 5.87 51.48 3.46
CA LYS A 111 5.09 52.72 3.30
C LYS A 111 5.46 53.77 4.34
N GLN A 112 5.62 53.39 5.61
CA GLN A 112 6.07 54.30 6.67
C GLN A 112 7.48 54.84 6.40
N LYS A 113 8.43 53.97 6.00
CA LYS A 113 9.78 54.40 5.61
C LYS A 113 9.76 55.41 4.46
N ARG A 114 8.97 55.15 3.41
CA ARG A 114 8.78 56.09 2.29
C ARG A 114 8.14 57.41 2.70
N GLN A 115 7.19 57.39 3.63
CA GLN A 115 6.53 58.60 4.13
C GLN A 115 7.49 59.45 4.98
N ILE A 116 8.33 58.81 5.80
CA ILE A 116 9.39 59.48 6.56
C ILE A 116 10.43 60.07 5.60
N GLN A 117 10.83 59.34 4.56
CA GLN A 117 11.78 59.81 3.56
C GLN A 117 11.23 60.95 2.66
N ALA A 118 9.91 61.03 2.49
CA ALA A 118 9.24 62.11 1.75
C ALA A 118 9.03 63.39 2.57
N LEU A 119 9.29 63.36 3.89
CA LEU A 119 9.28 64.54 4.74
C LEU A 119 10.72 65.07 4.83
N SER A 120 10.96 66.18 4.14
CA SER A 120 12.23 66.91 4.12
C SER A 120 12.51 67.58 5.47
N PHE A 121 13.00 66.83 6.45
CA PHE A 121 13.68 67.37 7.62
C PHE A 121 14.99 66.60 7.82
N ASN A 122 16.07 67.24 7.37
CA ASN A 122 17.44 66.86 7.69
C ASN A 122 17.86 67.66 8.93
N MET A 123 18.04 67.00 10.07
CA MET A 123 18.79 67.56 11.20
C MET A 123 19.84 66.51 11.58
N ASN A 124 21.07 66.84 11.22
CA ASN A 124 22.30 66.12 11.48
C ASN A 124 22.68 66.23 12.97
N GLU A 125 22.90 65.10 13.64
CA GLU A 125 23.92 64.93 14.69
C GLU A 125 24.09 63.41 14.99
N GLU A 126 25.17 62.88 14.39
CA GLU A 126 26.08 61.80 14.83
C GLU A 126 25.62 60.77 15.87
N GLU A 127 25.67 59.49 15.47
CA GLU A 127 26.65 58.56 16.06
C GLU A 127 27.03 57.48 15.03
N GLU A 128 28.36 57.33 14.89
CA GLU A 128 29.23 56.39 14.17
C GLU A 128 28.62 54.99 13.85
N GLU A 129 28.99 54.25 12.80
CA GLU A 129 30.36 53.81 12.48
C GLU A 129 30.33 53.03 11.12
N ASP A 130 31.31 53.35 10.27
CA ASP A 130 32.00 52.54 9.25
C ASP A 130 31.27 51.86 8.07
N ASP A 131 31.81 51.81 6.85
CA ASP A 131 32.86 52.55 6.15
C ASP A 131 32.82 52.05 4.68
N ALA A 132 33.32 52.88 3.77
CA ALA A 132 33.91 52.57 2.48
C ALA A 132 33.01 52.17 1.29
N GLU A 133 32.77 53.19 0.47
CA GLU A 133 32.48 53.18 -0.96
C GLU A 133 33.45 52.30 -1.78
N THR A 134 32.98 51.76 -2.91
CA THR A 134 33.70 51.85 -4.18
C THR A 134 32.70 51.82 -5.34
N GLU A 135 32.74 52.84 -6.19
CA GLU A 135 32.08 52.89 -7.50
C GLU A 135 32.56 51.75 -8.41
N GLU A 136 31.67 51.21 -9.25
CA GLU A 136 31.77 51.27 -10.71
C GLU A 136 30.97 50.16 -11.43
N GLU A 137 30.22 50.64 -12.42
CA GLU A 137 29.91 50.04 -13.72
C GLU A 137 28.87 48.90 -13.89
N LYS A 138 28.04 49.16 -14.91
CA LYS A 138 27.00 48.32 -15.50
C LYS A 138 27.58 46.99 -16.01
N PRO A 139 26.88 45.84 -15.88
CA PRO A 139 27.23 44.68 -16.68
C PRO A 139 26.48 44.73 -18.01
N GLU A 140 27.19 45.06 -19.09
CA GLU A 140 26.82 44.58 -20.43
C GLU A 140 27.16 43.09 -20.57
N LYS A 141 26.33 42.41 -21.37
CA LYS A 141 26.31 40.97 -21.58
C LYS A 141 27.64 40.45 -22.16
N SER A 142 28.23 39.44 -21.52
CA SER A 142 29.05 38.45 -22.23
C SER A 142 28.56 37.05 -21.91
N TRP A 143 28.33 36.28 -22.97
CA TRP A 143 27.89 34.90 -22.96
C TRP A 143 29.06 34.01 -22.55
N LYS A 144 28.99 33.41 -21.36
CA LYS A 144 29.77 32.22 -20.99
C LYS A 144 28.85 31.24 -20.28
N GLU A 145 29.10 29.98 -20.60
CA GLU A 145 28.23 28.83 -20.40
C GLU A 145 27.67 28.71 -18.98
N LYS A 146 26.40 28.29 -18.91
CA LYS A 146 25.76 27.82 -17.68
C LYS A 146 26.45 26.53 -17.23
N GLU A 147 27.55 26.64 -16.51
CA GLU A 147 27.89 25.61 -15.54
C GLU A 147 27.00 25.83 -14.32
N GLU A 148 26.09 24.89 -14.09
CA GLU A 148 25.31 24.84 -12.86
C GLU A 148 26.27 24.84 -11.67
N PRO A 149 26.00 25.62 -10.60
CA PRO A 149 26.85 25.61 -9.42
C PRO A 149 26.79 24.21 -8.80
N ILE A 150 27.85 23.43 -9.00
CA ILE A 150 28.05 22.15 -8.34
C ILE A 150 28.22 22.47 -6.85
N LEU A 151 27.11 22.45 -6.11
CA LEU A 151 27.11 22.46 -4.65
C LEU A 151 27.97 21.29 -4.20
N LYS A 152 29.24 21.56 -3.89
CA LYS A 152 30.15 20.61 -3.24
C LYS A 152 29.55 20.31 -1.88
N LYS A 153 28.71 19.27 -1.81
CA LYS A 153 28.16 18.74 -0.57
C LYS A 153 29.35 18.54 0.37
N ILE A 154 29.28 19.12 1.57
CA ILE A 154 30.26 18.87 2.64
C ILE A 154 30.26 17.37 2.88
N LYS A 155 31.27 16.66 2.36
CA LYS A 155 31.43 15.23 2.57
C LYS A 155 32.13 15.06 3.90
N LYS A 156 31.44 14.48 4.88
CA LYS A 156 32.07 13.89 6.06
C LYS A 156 32.95 12.72 5.60
N ASN A 157 33.91 12.32 6.43
CA ASN A 157 34.86 11.24 6.12
C ASN A 157 34.12 9.98 5.61
N PRO A 158 34.43 9.46 4.40
CA PRO A 158 33.74 8.32 3.79
C PRO A 158 33.85 6.99 4.56
N ASP A 159 34.80 6.88 5.49
CA ASP A 159 35.00 5.67 6.33
C ASP A 159 34.07 5.59 7.55
N VAL A 160 33.29 6.64 7.83
CA VAL A 160 32.34 6.62 8.95
C VAL A 160 31.06 5.93 8.50
N ASP A 161 30.70 4.81 9.15
CA ASP A 161 29.46 4.09 8.89
C ASP A 161 28.24 5.00 9.15
N THR A 162 27.55 5.34 8.06
CA THR A 162 26.34 6.18 8.07
C THR A 162 25.06 5.35 7.89
N SER A 163 25.14 4.02 7.99
CA SER A 163 24.01 3.10 7.79
C SER A 163 22.84 3.30 8.75
N PHE A 164 23.10 3.88 9.92
CA PHE A 164 22.09 4.18 10.92
C PHE A 164 21.33 5.50 10.66
N LEU A 165 21.82 6.37 9.77
CA LEU A 165 21.09 7.59 9.43
C LEU A 165 19.98 7.26 8.41
N PRO A 166 18.76 7.81 8.58
CA PRO A 166 17.73 7.78 7.55
C PRO A 166 18.26 8.40 6.26
N ASP A 167 18.46 7.56 5.26
CA ASP A 167 19.01 7.92 3.97
C ASP A 167 17.98 7.61 2.90
N ARG A 168 17.37 8.68 2.35
CA ARG A 168 16.31 8.56 1.36
C ARG A 168 16.78 7.85 0.09
N GLU A 169 18.04 8.03 -0.31
CA GLU A 169 18.57 7.36 -1.50
C GLU A 169 18.75 5.85 -1.25
N ARG A 170 19.13 5.47 -0.02
CA ARG A 170 19.25 4.06 0.40
C ARG A 170 17.89 3.38 0.53
N GLU A 171 16.92 4.03 1.16
CA GLU A 171 15.55 3.52 1.25
C GLU A 171 14.92 3.36 -0.15
N GLU A 172 15.16 4.31 -1.06
CA GLU A 172 14.71 4.21 -2.46
C GLU A 172 15.41 3.05 -3.20
N ALA A 173 16.69 2.79 -2.94
CA ALA A 173 17.41 1.65 -3.51
C ALA A 173 16.89 0.32 -2.96
N ASP A 174 16.62 0.22 -1.65
CA ASP A 174 16.05 -0.96 -1.01
C ASP A 174 14.63 -1.24 -1.53
N LEU A 175 13.82 -0.20 -1.75
CA LEU A 175 12.50 -0.33 -2.35
C LEU A 175 12.58 -0.84 -3.78
N LYS A 176 13.48 -0.28 -4.61
CA LYS A 176 13.71 -0.75 -5.98
C LYS A 176 14.14 -2.21 -6.00
N LEU A 177 15.09 -2.59 -5.14
CA LEU A 177 15.55 -3.98 -5.03
C LEU A 177 14.40 -4.92 -4.61
N ARG A 178 13.54 -4.50 -3.68
CA ARG A 178 12.35 -5.27 -3.29
C ARG A 178 11.36 -5.41 -4.44
N GLU A 179 11.14 -4.35 -5.22
CA GLU A 179 10.26 -4.37 -6.39
C GLU A 179 10.83 -5.27 -7.49
N GLU A 180 12.14 -5.20 -7.77
CA GLU A 180 12.85 -6.06 -8.71
C GLU A 180 12.72 -7.54 -8.31
N LEU A 181 13.06 -7.89 -7.06
CA LEU A 181 12.93 -9.26 -6.56
C LEU A 181 11.47 -9.75 -6.59
N ARG A 182 10.50 -8.87 -6.35
CA ARG A 182 9.08 -9.21 -6.48
C ARG A 182 8.73 -9.52 -7.93
N LEU A 183 9.21 -8.73 -8.89
CA LEU A 183 8.96 -8.97 -10.31
C LEU A 183 9.63 -10.25 -10.77
N GLU A 184 10.89 -10.49 -10.40
CA GLU A 184 11.60 -11.73 -10.67
C GLU A 184 10.85 -12.93 -10.08
N TRP A 185 10.36 -12.82 -8.86
CA TRP A 185 9.55 -13.87 -8.24
C TRP A 185 8.24 -14.12 -9.00
N VAL A 186 7.52 -13.08 -9.40
CA VAL A 186 6.29 -13.23 -10.20
C VAL A 186 6.59 -13.85 -11.58
N MET A 187 7.68 -13.43 -12.23
CA MET A 187 8.10 -13.93 -13.54
C MET A 187 8.53 -15.40 -13.47
N THR A 188 9.31 -15.78 -12.45
CA THR A 188 9.71 -17.17 -12.23
C THR A 188 8.49 -18.04 -11.90
N GLN A 189 7.55 -17.56 -11.10
CA GLN A 189 6.27 -18.23 -10.84
C GLN A 189 5.45 -18.41 -12.12
N ALA A 190 5.37 -17.39 -12.98
CA ALA A 190 4.66 -17.44 -14.24
C ALA A 190 5.32 -18.45 -15.20
N SER A 191 6.64 -18.43 -15.31
CA SER A 191 7.42 -19.37 -16.12
C SER A 191 7.17 -20.82 -15.69
N LEU A 192 7.26 -21.11 -14.39
CA LEU A 192 6.97 -22.44 -13.84
C LEU A 192 5.52 -22.89 -14.09
N LYS A 193 4.56 -21.96 -14.07
CA LYS A 193 3.17 -22.25 -14.39
C LYS A 193 2.95 -22.50 -15.88
N ASP A 194 3.73 -21.85 -16.74
CA ASP A 194 3.62 -21.99 -18.20
C ASP A 194 4.27 -23.25 -18.76
N GLU A 195 5.12 -23.93 -17.99
CA GLU A 195 5.73 -25.20 -18.40
C GLU A 195 4.66 -26.24 -18.80
N PRO A 196 4.80 -26.89 -19.97
CA PRO A 196 3.86 -27.91 -20.41
C PRO A 196 4.04 -29.22 -19.65
N ILE A 197 2.94 -29.92 -19.41
CA ILE A 197 2.82 -31.22 -18.76
C ILE A 197 1.91 -32.10 -19.62
N THR A 198 2.34 -33.34 -19.82
CA THR A 198 1.56 -34.45 -20.38
C THR A 198 0.84 -35.19 -19.25
N VAL A 199 -0.47 -35.00 -19.10
CA VAL A 199 -1.27 -35.76 -18.12
C VAL A 199 -1.94 -36.92 -18.82
N THR A 200 -1.66 -38.13 -18.33
CA THR A 200 -2.35 -39.35 -18.76
C THR A 200 -3.58 -39.59 -17.89
N PHE A 201 -4.75 -39.70 -18.52
CA PHE A 201 -6.01 -39.97 -17.85
C PHE A 201 -6.77 -41.13 -18.49
N SER A 202 -7.72 -41.70 -17.76
CA SER A 202 -8.59 -42.77 -18.20
C SER A 202 -10.03 -42.38 -17.92
N TYR A 203 -10.86 -42.29 -18.95
CA TYR A 203 -12.30 -42.09 -18.76
C TYR A 203 -12.95 -43.42 -18.33
N TRP A 204 -13.79 -43.37 -17.29
CA TRP A 204 -14.42 -44.53 -16.69
C TRP A 204 -15.93 -44.53 -16.91
N ASP A 205 -16.39 -45.40 -17.81
CA ASP A 205 -17.81 -45.70 -18.10
C ASP A 205 -18.16 -47.17 -17.78
N GLY A 206 -17.20 -47.94 -17.26
CA GLY A 206 -17.25 -49.40 -17.13
C GLY A 206 -16.12 -50.08 -17.90
N SER A 207 -15.58 -49.40 -18.91
CA SER A 207 -14.32 -49.72 -19.58
C SER A 207 -13.35 -48.55 -19.40
N GLY A 208 -12.05 -48.83 -19.30
CA GLY A 208 -11.03 -47.78 -19.08
C GLY A 208 -10.50 -47.23 -20.40
N HIS A 209 -10.89 -46.00 -20.77
CA HIS A 209 -10.42 -45.34 -22.00
C HIS A 209 -9.23 -44.42 -21.71
N ARG A 210 -8.01 -44.93 -21.87
CA ARG A 210 -6.77 -44.18 -21.62
C ARG A 210 -6.49 -43.17 -22.74
N ARG A 211 -6.26 -41.92 -22.37
CA ARG A 211 -5.91 -40.79 -23.25
C ARG A 211 -4.84 -39.92 -22.59
N ASN A 212 -4.12 -39.19 -23.41
CA ASN A 212 -3.11 -38.24 -22.98
C ASN A 212 -3.53 -36.84 -23.41
N VAL A 213 -3.40 -35.86 -22.51
CA VAL A 213 -3.69 -34.46 -22.80
C VAL A 213 -2.51 -33.60 -22.33
N THR A 214 -2.10 -32.67 -23.19
CA THR A 214 -1.00 -31.73 -22.93
C THR A 214 -1.56 -30.39 -22.44
N LEU A 215 -1.07 -29.92 -21.28
CA LEU A 215 -1.54 -28.69 -20.63
C LEU A 215 -0.39 -27.99 -19.92
N LYS A 216 -0.60 -26.75 -19.48
CA LYS A 216 0.37 -26.01 -18.67
C LYS A 216 0.22 -26.36 -17.18
N LYS A 217 1.28 -26.28 -16.38
CA LYS A 217 1.23 -26.56 -14.91
C LYS A 217 0.26 -25.65 -14.18
N GLY A 218 0.13 -24.41 -14.62
CA GLY A 218 -0.76 -23.39 -14.04
C GLY A 218 -2.23 -23.60 -14.35
N ASN A 219 -2.58 -24.54 -15.23
CA ASN A 219 -3.99 -24.80 -15.52
C ASN A 219 -4.67 -25.47 -14.32
N SER A 220 -5.93 -25.09 -14.08
CA SER A 220 -6.73 -25.72 -13.04
C SER A 220 -7.21 -27.11 -13.48
N ILE A 221 -7.57 -27.96 -12.51
CA ILE A 221 -8.18 -29.26 -12.80
C ILE A 221 -9.47 -29.07 -13.62
N TYR A 222 -10.24 -28.02 -13.37
CA TYR A 222 -11.41 -27.69 -14.18
C TYR A 222 -11.06 -27.51 -15.67
N GLN A 223 -10.02 -26.74 -15.98
CA GLN A 223 -9.56 -26.53 -17.35
C GLN A 223 -9.03 -27.83 -17.98
N PHE A 224 -8.41 -28.70 -17.18
CA PHE A 224 -8.02 -30.03 -17.62
C PHE A 224 -9.23 -30.90 -17.95
N LEU A 225 -10.25 -30.94 -17.09
CA LEU A 225 -11.48 -31.68 -17.34
C LEU A 225 -12.21 -31.19 -18.59
N GLN A 226 -12.21 -29.88 -18.85
CA GLN A 226 -12.75 -29.32 -20.08
C GLN A 226 -12.00 -29.82 -21.32
N ARG A 227 -10.66 -29.88 -21.26
CA ARG A 227 -9.82 -30.40 -22.36
C ARG A 227 -9.99 -31.91 -22.54
N CYS A 228 -10.19 -32.66 -21.45
CA CYS A 228 -10.57 -34.06 -21.49
C CYS A 228 -11.94 -34.24 -22.17
N LEU A 229 -12.93 -33.41 -21.85
CA LEU A 229 -14.24 -33.44 -22.52
C LEU A 229 -14.12 -33.20 -24.02
N ASP A 230 -13.35 -32.19 -24.44
CA ASP A 230 -13.16 -31.92 -25.86
C ASP A 230 -12.52 -33.10 -26.61
N ALA A 231 -11.62 -33.83 -25.96
CA ALA A 231 -11.03 -35.05 -26.50
C ALA A 231 -12.00 -36.25 -26.54
N LEU A 232 -12.95 -36.34 -25.61
CA LEU A 232 -13.91 -37.46 -25.47
C LEU A 232 -15.23 -37.25 -26.23
N ARG A 233 -15.63 -36.00 -26.50
CA ARG A 233 -16.83 -35.63 -27.26
C ARG A 233 -17.00 -36.30 -28.64
N PRO A 234 -15.95 -36.60 -29.43
CA PRO A 234 -16.13 -37.34 -30.67
C PRO A 234 -16.52 -38.81 -30.44
N GLU A 235 -16.11 -39.41 -29.32
CA GLU A 235 -16.28 -40.84 -29.05
C GLU A 235 -17.56 -41.13 -28.25
N PHE A 236 -17.93 -40.23 -27.35
CA PHE A 236 -19.09 -40.40 -26.48
C PHE A 236 -20.08 -39.26 -26.70
N SER A 237 -21.19 -39.57 -27.38
CA SER A 237 -22.31 -38.63 -27.57
C SER A 237 -22.93 -38.19 -26.24
N GLU A 238 -22.89 -39.06 -25.23
CA GLU A 238 -23.41 -38.80 -23.88
C GLU A 238 -22.69 -37.63 -23.19
N LEU A 239 -21.39 -37.46 -23.45
CA LEU A 239 -20.58 -36.38 -22.88
C LEU A 239 -20.80 -35.02 -23.56
N LYS A 240 -21.56 -34.95 -24.66
CA LYS A 240 -21.79 -33.68 -25.37
C LYS A 240 -22.67 -32.71 -24.57
N THR A 241 -23.61 -33.23 -23.79
CA THR A 241 -24.53 -32.42 -22.98
C THR A 241 -23.95 -32.03 -21.62
N ILE A 242 -22.83 -32.65 -21.23
CA ILE A 242 -22.28 -32.58 -19.89
C ILE A 242 -21.18 -31.51 -19.83
N SER A 243 -21.18 -30.74 -18.73
CA SER A 243 -20.16 -29.74 -18.44
C SER A 243 -19.03 -30.32 -17.58
N ALA A 244 -17.87 -29.64 -17.57
CA ALA A 244 -16.72 -30.05 -16.78
C ALA A 244 -16.98 -30.09 -15.27
N ASP A 245 -18.01 -29.40 -14.77
CA ASP A 245 -18.38 -29.37 -13.36
C ASP A 245 -19.02 -30.67 -12.86
N GLN A 246 -19.63 -31.43 -13.77
CA GLN A 246 -20.21 -32.74 -13.48
C GLN A 246 -19.19 -33.87 -13.57
N LEU A 247 -17.96 -33.59 -14.00
CA LEU A 247 -16.86 -34.54 -13.96
C LEU A 247 -16.12 -34.45 -12.63
N MET A 248 -15.44 -35.54 -12.29
CA MET A 248 -14.51 -35.60 -11.19
C MET A 248 -13.23 -36.26 -11.66
N TYR A 249 -12.11 -35.78 -11.12
CA TYR A 249 -10.79 -36.32 -11.37
C TYR A 249 -10.28 -37.05 -10.14
N VAL A 250 -9.87 -38.31 -10.32
CA VAL A 250 -9.36 -39.16 -9.26
C VAL A 250 -7.96 -39.64 -9.61
N LYS A 251 -7.00 -39.40 -8.72
CA LYS A 251 -5.60 -39.79 -8.92
C LYS A 251 -5.08 -40.45 -7.63
N GLU A 252 -4.50 -41.65 -7.75
CA GLU A 252 -3.98 -42.43 -6.60
C GLU A 252 -4.98 -42.55 -5.43
N ASP A 253 -6.24 -42.86 -5.73
CA ASP A 253 -7.38 -42.93 -4.80
C ASP A 253 -7.76 -41.61 -4.10
N LEU A 254 -7.28 -40.47 -4.60
CA LEU A 254 -7.70 -39.14 -4.12
C LEU A 254 -8.53 -38.41 -5.17
N ILE A 255 -9.69 -37.91 -4.75
CA ILE A 255 -10.56 -37.05 -5.56
C ILE A 255 -9.99 -35.64 -5.46
N LEU A 256 -9.54 -35.11 -6.60
CA LEU A 256 -8.93 -33.79 -6.67
C LEU A 256 -9.99 -32.71 -6.94
N PRO A 257 -10.07 -31.66 -6.11
CA PRO A 257 -11.02 -30.56 -6.31
C PRO A 257 -10.73 -29.71 -7.55
N HIS A 258 -11.77 -29.09 -8.11
CA HIS A 258 -11.71 -28.39 -9.41
C HIS A 258 -10.89 -27.09 -9.41
N HIS A 259 -10.74 -26.47 -8.24
CA HIS A 259 -10.07 -25.18 -8.07
C HIS A 259 -8.55 -25.29 -7.93
N TYR A 260 -8.01 -26.47 -7.63
CA TYR A 260 -6.56 -26.65 -7.54
C TYR A 260 -5.91 -26.69 -8.92
N THR A 261 -4.66 -26.24 -8.97
CA THR A 261 -3.82 -26.30 -10.16
C THR A 261 -2.82 -27.44 -10.07
N PHE A 262 -2.32 -27.93 -11.22
CA PHE A 262 -1.23 -28.92 -11.21
C PHE A 262 0.01 -28.37 -10.51
N TYR A 263 0.28 -27.08 -10.65
CA TYR A 263 1.34 -26.36 -9.95
C TYR A 263 1.27 -26.54 -8.42
N ASP A 264 0.09 -26.42 -7.82
CA ASP A 264 -0.07 -26.56 -6.36
C ASP A 264 0.33 -27.96 -5.88
N PHE A 265 -0.05 -29.00 -6.62
CA PHE A 265 0.32 -30.39 -6.30
C PHE A 265 1.82 -30.66 -6.48
N ILE A 266 2.47 -29.95 -7.42
CA ILE A 266 3.91 -30.04 -7.66
C ILE A 266 4.68 -29.44 -6.49
N VAL A 267 4.32 -28.21 -6.12
CA VAL A 267 5.00 -27.47 -5.04
C VAL A 267 4.84 -28.18 -3.71
N THR A 268 3.62 -28.65 -3.40
CA THR A 268 3.33 -29.38 -2.17
C THR A 268 3.92 -30.81 -2.16
N LYS A 269 4.44 -31.29 -3.31
CA LYS A 269 4.85 -32.68 -3.52
C LYS A 269 3.81 -33.66 -2.99
N ALA A 270 2.55 -33.37 -3.32
CA ALA A 270 1.40 -34.08 -2.79
C ALA A 270 1.54 -35.59 -3.00
N ARG A 271 1.40 -36.36 -1.92
CA ARG A 271 1.44 -37.82 -1.93
C ARG A 271 0.04 -38.38 -1.77
N GLY A 272 -0.35 -39.30 -2.64
CA GLY A 272 -1.51 -40.14 -2.48
C GLY A 272 -1.20 -41.40 -1.65
N LYS A 273 -2.20 -42.28 -1.54
CA LYS A 273 -2.08 -43.53 -0.76
C LYS A 273 -1.05 -44.51 -1.34
N SER A 274 -0.81 -44.45 -2.65
CA SER A 274 0.06 -45.34 -3.42
C SER A 274 1.37 -44.70 -3.86
N GLY A 275 1.64 -43.43 -3.52
CA GLY A 275 2.87 -42.74 -3.89
C GLY A 275 2.65 -41.26 -4.24
N PRO A 276 3.65 -40.57 -4.82
CA PRO A 276 3.49 -39.21 -5.34
C PRO A 276 2.30 -39.13 -6.31
N LEU A 277 1.45 -38.11 -6.18
CA LEU A 277 0.31 -37.91 -7.10
C LEU A 277 0.79 -37.72 -8.54
N PHE A 278 1.92 -37.04 -8.70
CA PHE A 278 2.54 -36.87 -9.99
C PHE A 278 4.04 -36.92 -9.80
N GLN A 279 4.69 -37.77 -10.58
CA GLN A 279 6.13 -37.81 -10.66
C GLN A 279 6.56 -36.93 -11.83
N PHE A 280 6.92 -35.69 -11.53
CA PHE A 280 7.43 -34.72 -12.51
C PHE A 280 8.96 -34.61 -12.48
N ASP A 281 9.59 -35.19 -11.47
CA ASP A 281 11.04 -35.24 -11.31
C ASP A 281 11.54 -36.61 -11.77
N ALA A 282 11.59 -36.72 -13.08
CA ALA A 282 12.36 -37.66 -13.89
C ALA A 282 11.80 -37.44 -15.29
N SER A 283 12.63 -36.87 -16.15
CA SER A 283 12.44 -36.76 -17.59
C SER A 283 11.52 -37.85 -18.13
N ASP A 284 10.59 -37.44 -18.99
CA ASP A 284 10.04 -38.30 -20.02
C ASP A 284 11.18 -39.21 -20.52
N ASP A 285 10.97 -40.50 -20.35
CA ASP A 285 11.92 -41.60 -20.56
C ASP A 285 12.53 -41.44 -21.97
N VAL A 286 13.66 -40.73 -22.11
CA VAL A 286 14.46 -40.72 -23.35
C VAL A 286 15.13 -42.08 -23.43
N ARG A 287 14.34 -43.09 -23.78
CA ARG A 287 14.84 -44.38 -24.23
C ARG A 287 15.35 -44.22 -25.66
N LEU A 288 16.55 -43.68 -25.80
CA LEU A 288 17.53 -44.40 -26.59
C LEU A 288 18.23 -45.33 -25.60
N VAL A 289 18.25 -46.64 -25.88
CA VAL A 289 18.91 -47.71 -25.14
C VAL A 289 18.02 -48.42 -24.11
N ASN A 290 17.70 -49.67 -24.46
CA ASN A 290 17.07 -50.68 -23.63
C ASN A 290 17.95 -50.99 -22.41
N ASP A 291 17.60 -50.46 -21.22
CA ASP A 291 18.10 -50.98 -19.95
C ASP A 291 16.89 -51.36 -19.07
N ALA A 292 16.86 -52.62 -18.62
CA ALA A 292 15.73 -53.27 -17.95
C ALA A 292 15.92 -53.37 -16.42
N THR A 293 16.84 -52.60 -15.85
CA THR A 293 17.19 -52.66 -14.42
C THR A 293 16.39 -51.70 -13.53
N GLN A 294 15.64 -50.76 -14.11
CA GLN A 294 14.84 -49.80 -13.36
C GLN A 294 13.35 -50.10 -13.51
N GLU A 295 12.73 -50.63 -12.44
CA GLU A 295 11.30 -50.90 -12.40
C GLU A 295 10.51 -49.62 -12.67
N LYS A 296 9.73 -49.64 -13.75
CA LYS A 296 8.79 -48.60 -14.12
C LYS A 296 7.71 -48.51 -13.05
N GLN A 297 7.87 -47.60 -12.10
CA GLN A 297 6.80 -47.20 -11.18
C GLN A 297 5.78 -46.38 -11.99
N ASP A 298 4.91 -47.08 -12.73
CA ASP A 298 3.87 -46.48 -13.57
C ASP A 298 2.90 -45.73 -12.65
N SER A 299 2.99 -44.40 -12.64
CA SER A 299 2.03 -43.56 -11.93
C SER A 299 0.64 -43.87 -12.49
N HIS A 300 -0.30 -44.37 -11.67
CA HIS A 300 -1.58 -44.90 -12.15
C HIS A 300 -2.32 -43.81 -12.92
N ALA A 301 -2.73 -44.06 -14.17
CA ALA A 301 -3.47 -43.08 -14.96
C ALA A 301 -4.65 -42.51 -14.16
N GLY A 302 -4.78 -41.18 -14.14
CA GLY A 302 -5.84 -40.52 -13.38
C GLY A 302 -7.19 -40.86 -13.98
N LYS A 303 -8.18 -41.21 -13.16
CA LYS A 303 -9.52 -41.59 -13.61
C LYS A 303 -10.39 -40.35 -13.72
N VAL A 304 -11.08 -40.20 -14.84
CA VAL A 304 -12.09 -39.16 -15.08
C VAL A 304 -13.44 -39.84 -15.12
N LEU A 305 -14.37 -39.36 -14.29
CA LEU A 305 -15.67 -39.99 -14.09
C LEU A 305 -16.76 -38.96 -13.84
N LEU A 306 -18.00 -39.34 -14.11
CA LEU A 306 -19.16 -38.51 -13.82
C LEU A 306 -19.46 -38.51 -12.32
N ARG A 307 -19.82 -37.34 -11.78
CA ARG A 307 -20.28 -37.18 -10.39
C ARG A 307 -21.48 -38.07 -10.10
N SER A 308 -22.45 -38.12 -11.01
CA SER A 308 -23.63 -38.98 -10.91
C SER A 308 -23.29 -40.47 -10.90
N TRP A 309 -22.21 -40.88 -11.56
CA TRP A 309 -21.72 -42.27 -11.52
C TRP A 309 -21.08 -42.57 -10.16
N TYR A 310 -20.23 -41.67 -9.65
CA TYR A 310 -19.59 -41.85 -8.35
C TYR A 310 -20.61 -41.92 -7.21
N GLU A 311 -21.60 -41.04 -7.16
CA GLU A 311 -22.58 -41.03 -6.06
C GLU A 311 -23.37 -42.32 -5.96
N ARG A 312 -23.69 -42.92 -7.12
CA ARG A 312 -24.34 -44.23 -7.21
C ARG A 312 -23.39 -45.35 -6.80
N ASN A 313 -22.13 -45.30 -7.23
CA ASN A 313 -21.19 -46.43 -7.10
C ASN A 313 -20.15 -46.30 -5.98
N LYS A 314 -20.20 -45.24 -5.16
CA LYS A 314 -19.24 -44.97 -4.07
C LYS A 314 -19.16 -46.08 -3.02
N HIS A 315 -20.15 -46.97 -2.97
CA HIS A 315 -20.16 -48.10 -2.04
C HIS A 315 -19.49 -49.37 -2.63
N ILE A 316 -19.17 -49.35 -3.92
CA ILE A 316 -18.60 -50.48 -4.67
C ILE A 316 -17.10 -50.22 -4.89
N PHE A 317 -16.28 -51.26 -4.79
CA PHE A 317 -14.87 -51.17 -5.12
C PHE A 317 -14.66 -50.93 -6.63
N PRO A 318 -13.77 -50.00 -7.06
CA PRO A 318 -12.76 -49.26 -6.28
C PRO A 318 -13.20 -47.89 -5.74
N ALA A 319 -14.41 -47.41 -6.10
CA ALA A 319 -14.87 -46.06 -5.75
C ALA A 319 -15.01 -45.84 -4.23
N SER A 320 -15.24 -46.91 -3.46
CA SER A 320 -15.30 -46.87 -2.00
C SER A 320 -13.99 -46.49 -1.31
N ARG A 321 -12.85 -46.60 -2.00
CA ARG A 321 -11.53 -46.24 -1.45
C ARG A 321 -11.18 -44.77 -1.66
N TRP A 322 -11.92 -44.09 -2.53
CA TRP A 322 -11.61 -42.73 -2.93
C TRP A 322 -11.97 -41.73 -1.85
N GLU A 323 -11.00 -40.91 -1.47
CA GLU A 323 -11.17 -39.87 -0.46
C GLU A 323 -10.97 -38.49 -1.08
N PRO A 324 -11.65 -37.44 -0.59
CA PRO A 324 -11.36 -36.07 -1.00
C PRO A 324 -9.92 -35.71 -0.64
N TYR A 325 -9.23 -35.03 -1.55
CA TYR A 325 -7.88 -34.54 -1.28
C TYR A 325 -7.88 -33.49 -0.17
N ASP A 326 -7.04 -33.74 0.83
CA ASP A 326 -6.79 -32.84 1.96
C ASP A 326 -5.30 -32.48 1.97
N PRO A 327 -4.92 -31.21 1.75
CA PRO A 327 -3.53 -30.77 1.73
C PRO A 327 -2.77 -31.03 3.04
N THR A 328 -3.48 -31.15 4.16
CA THR A 328 -2.87 -31.34 5.48
C THR A 328 -2.52 -32.79 5.78
N LYS A 329 -3.12 -33.74 5.04
CA LYS A 329 -2.91 -35.17 5.24
C LYS A 329 -1.75 -35.65 4.39
N THR A 330 -0.61 -35.89 5.05
CA THR A 330 0.52 -36.56 4.43
C THR A 330 0.33 -38.07 4.52
N TYR A 331 0.05 -38.72 3.40
CA TYR A 331 0.01 -40.18 3.33
C TYR A 331 1.44 -40.73 3.39
N SER A 332 1.78 -41.43 4.47
CA SER A 332 3.06 -42.13 4.61
C SER A 332 3.20 -43.27 3.60
N LYS A 333 4.45 -43.64 3.28
CA LYS A 333 4.80 -44.68 2.29
C LYS A 333 3.95 -45.95 2.51
N TYR A 334 3.25 -46.35 1.46
CA TYR A 334 2.59 -47.64 1.36
C TYR A 334 3.63 -48.75 1.64
N THR A 335 3.46 -49.47 2.75
CA THR A 335 4.23 -50.70 2.99
C THR A 335 3.41 -51.82 2.39
N ILE A 336 3.84 -52.36 1.25
CA ILE A 336 3.25 -53.57 0.69
C ILE A 336 3.56 -54.70 1.68
N LYS A 337 2.70 -54.93 2.67
CA LYS A 337 2.72 -56.18 3.43
C LYS A 337 2.12 -57.26 2.53
N GLY A 338 2.94 -57.75 1.61
CA GLY A 338 2.70 -59.03 0.94
C GLY A 338 2.76 -60.13 1.99
N LYS A 339 1.73 -60.97 1.98
CA LYS A 339 1.66 -62.23 2.70
C LYS A 339 2.13 -63.34 1.78
#